data_AF-A0A6N6MY11-F1
#
_entry.id   AF-A0A6N6MY11-F1
#
_cell.length_a   1.000
_cell.length_b   1.000
_cell.length_c   1.000
_cell.angle_alpha   90.00
_cell.angle_beta   90.00
_cell.angle_gamma   90.00
#
_symmetry.space_group_name_H-M   'P 1'
#
loop_
_entity.id
_entity.type
_entity.pdbx_description
1 polymer ?
#
loop_
_entity_poly.entity_id
_entity_poly.type
_entity_poly.pdbx_seq_one_letter_code
_entity_poly.pdbx_strand_id
1 'polypeptide(L)'
;MPRTGLHLLHGLDPAQIAASPFDVRVVSPRDPAGIPWTRGQVARMGGGPADPHLLLAYLSIGEADLGAIQPTAPRDPRDSLVPHRSGQVETAFWSSNWQAWLMRAVATLVRDGYDGVYLDGVEACRTVSERGRAALAASGQTDPAAAMIDLVTALAGAARARNPAFKVWAGNGEALLGDDRYLAAIDGLFRENLYYTAAGERQPVAATRKCLRLLQRMLAAGKDVIAIEQVGGAAQIDDVHAQAERDGLGSYVTRIKPARPAPAAPARLAAAPKRAPAAAPARPSAAAAGAGPGAPPRPTPRDRQQLAAEGPRNPAVPSAGSLDAFNFRPELVEALAQRERGAASAPRPARDAALSDPMALYLQRLCGADHPAFAA
;
A
#
# COMPACT_ATOMS: atom_id res chain seq x y z
N MET A 1 24.75 9.39 -9.87
CA MET A 1 24.44 8.68 -8.62
C MET A 1 23.07 8.06 -8.77
N PRO A 2 22.82 6.86 -8.20
CA PRO A 2 21.49 6.24 -8.21
C PRO A 2 20.46 7.13 -7.50
N ARG A 3 19.21 7.13 -7.99
CA ARG A 3 18.11 7.88 -7.35
C ARG A 3 17.75 7.30 -5.99
N THR A 4 17.44 8.16 -5.05
CA THR A 4 16.98 7.83 -3.70
C THR A 4 15.45 7.75 -3.65
N GLY A 5 14.89 7.00 -2.70
CA GLY A 5 13.45 6.75 -2.65
C GLY A 5 12.83 7.02 -1.31
N LEU A 6 11.54 7.36 -1.33
CA LEU A 6 10.64 7.39 -0.18
C LEU A 6 9.43 6.53 -0.52
N HIS A 7 9.01 5.68 0.41
CA HIS A 7 7.75 4.94 0.31
C HIS A 7 6.95 5.12 1.61
N LEU A 8 5.91 5.96 1.56
CA LEU A 8 5.12 6.38 2.72
C LEU A 8 3.62 6.33 2.40
N LEU A 9 2.87 5.45 3.05
CA LEU A 9 1.44 5.25 2.76
C LEU A 9 0.51 5.78 3.86
N HIS A 10 1.06 6.16 5.01
CA HIS A 10 0.33 6.59 6.20
C HIS A 10 1.02 7.81 6.83
N GLY A 11 0.29 8.54 7.69
CA GLY A 11 0.85 9.70 8.39
C GLY A 11 1.29 10.85 7.47
N LEU A 12 0.66 10.98 6.29
CA LEU A 12 1.08 11.91 5.25
C LEU A 12 0.78 13.37 5.62
N ASP A 13 1.82 14.20 5.58
CA ASP A 13 1.75 15.67 5.59
C ASP A 13 2.36 16.20 4.28
N PRO A 14 1.60 16.95 3.45
CA PRO A 14 2.11 17.50 2.20
C PRO A 14 3.40 18.31 2.33
N ALA A 15 3.54 19.12 3.39
CA ALA A 15 4.72 19.96 3.56
C ALA A 15 5.99 19.13 3.83
N GLN A 16 5.83 18.04 4.58
CA GLN A 16 6.92 17.13 4.90
C GLN A 16 7.37 16.33 3.68
N ILE A 17 6.43 15.91 2.84
CA ILE A 17 6.73 15.22 1.57
C ILE A 17 7.52 16.16 0.65
N ALA A 18 7.08 17.41 0.49
CA ALA A 18 7.75 18.40 -0.36
C ALA A 18 9.18 18.70 0.09
N ALA A 19 9.41 18.80 1.40
CA ALA A 19 10.72 19.07 1.97
C ALA A 19 11.63 17.83 2.03
N SER A 20 11.13 16.63 1.70
CA SER A 20 11.93 15.41 1.77
C SER A 20 12.98 15.36 0.66
N PRO A 21 14.22 14.93 0.92
CA PRO A 21 15.31 14.99 -0.06
C PRO A 21 15.29 13.85 -1.10
N PHE A 22 14.23 13.06 -1.15
CA PHE A 22 14.19 11.84 -1.95
C PHE A 22 13.82 12.12 -3.41
N ASP A 23 14.59 11.54 -4.33
CA ASP A 23 14.39 11.66 -5.78
C ASP A 23 13.08 11.06 -6.26
N VAL A 24 12.56 10.03 -5.58
CA VAL A 24 11.33 9.34 -5.96
C VAL A 24 10.47 9.11 -4.73
N ARG A 25 9.34 9.80 -4.65
CA ARG A 25 8.43 9.81 -3.50
C ARG A 25 7.15 9.07 -3.84
N VAL A 26 6.97 7.87 -3.27
CA VAL A 26 5.74 7.09 -3.37
C VAL A 26 4.84 7.40 -2.18
N VAL A 27 3.62 7.87 -2.47
CA VAL A 27 2.64 8.28 -1.47
C VAL A 27 1.27 7.63 -1.70
N SER A 28 0.48 7.49 -0.64
CA SER A 28 -0.93 7.14 -0.78
C SER A 28 -1.69 8.23 -1.55
N PRO A 29 -2.56 7.88 -2.52
CA PRO A 29 -3.39 8.85 -3.24
C PRO A 29 -4.54 9.43 -2.38
N ARG A 30 -4.61 9.06 -1.11
CA ARG A 30 -5.62 9.49 -0.14
C ARG A 30 -4.97 10.00 1.14
N ASP A 31 -5.66 10.93 1.78
CA ASP A 31 -5.30 11.46 3.08
C ASP A 31 -5.52 10.43 4.21
N PRO A 32 -5.06 10.71 5.45
CA PRO A 32 -5.28 9.81 6.58
C PRO A 32 -6.75 9.53 6.91
N ALA A 33 -7.70 10.35 6.44
CA ALA A 33 -9.14 10.12 6.55
C ALA A 33 -9.71 9.26 5.39
N GLY A 34 -8.87 8.84 4.44
CA GLY A 34 -9.26 8.07 3.26
C GLY A 34 -9.86 8.92 2.14
N ILE A 35 -9.78 10.25 2.22
CA ILE A 35 -10.31 11.17 1.22
C ILE A 35 -9.24 11.37 0.13
N PRO A 36 -9.59 11.32 -1.17
CA PRO A 36 -8.64 11.61 -2.24
C PRO A 36 -8.05 13.03 -2.09
N TRP A 37 -6.75 13.15 -2.30
CA TRP A 37 -6.10 14.47 -2.32
C TRP A 37 -6.65 15.34 -3.45
N THR A 38 -6.85 16.62 -3.18
CA THR A 38 -7.13 17.62 -4.23
C THR A 38 -5.87 17.89 -5.05
N ARG A 39 -6.03 18.36 -6.29
CA ARG A 39 -4.89 18.82 -7.13
C ARG A 39 -3.98 19.81 -6.42
N GLY A 40 -4.56 20.75 -5.67
CA GLY A 40 -3.79 21.73 -4.91
C GLY A 40 -3.00 21.11 -3.76
N GLN A 41 -3.48 20.00 -3.17
CA GLN A 41 -2.72 19.24 -2.17
C GLN A 41 -1.60 18.43 -2.81
N VAL A 42 -1.87 17.76 -3.94
CA VAL A 42 -0.85 17.04 -4.71
C VAL A 42 0.28 17.98 -5.14
N ALA A 43 -0.05 19.13 -5.71
CA ALA A 43 0.95 20.14 -6.09
C ALA A 43 1.78 20.66 -4.91
N ARG A 44 1.21 20.70 -3.68
CA ARG A 44 1.96 21.08 -2.48
C ARG A 44 2.93 20.00 -1.99
N MET A 45 2.79 18.75 -2.42
CA MET A 45 3.74 17.67 -2.11
C MET A 45 4.99 17.71 -3.00
N GLY A 46 5.03 18.58 -4.01
CA GLY A 46 6.09 18.66 -5.00
C GLY A 46 5.79 17.83 -6.25
N GLY A 47 6.85 17.43 -6.96
CA GLY A 47 6.74 16.84 -8.29
C GLY A 47 6.41 17.86 -9.39
N GLY A 48 6.05 17.34 -10.56
CA GLY A 48 5.77 18.13 -11.74
C GLY A 48 7.03 18.74 -12.37
N PRO A 49 6.87 19.57 -13.41
CA PRO A 49 7.99 20.06 -14.22
C PRO A 49 8.94 21.02 -13.49
N ALA A 50 8.56 21.53 -12.31
CA ALA A 50 9.34 22.49 -11.52
C ALA A 50 10.13 21.84 -10.37
N ASP A 51 9.83 20.59 -10.02
CA ASP A 51 10.53 19.83 -8.97
C ASP A 51 11.38 18.74 -9.64
N PRO A 52 12.68 18.64 -9.34
CA PRO A 52 13.52 17.56 -9.89
C PRO A 52 13.13 16.16 -9.36
N HIS A 53 12.38 16.07 -8.26
CA HIS A 53 11.96 14.81 -7.66
C HIS A 53 10.62 14.35 -8.23
N LEU A 54 10.39 13.03 -8.28
CA LEU A 54 9.13 12.45 -8.75
C LEU A 54 8.14 12.24 -7.60
N LEU A 55 6.89 12.67 -7.79
CA LEU A 55 5.78 12.30 -6.93
C LEU A 55 4.92 11.20 -7.58
N LEU A 56 4.96 10.01 -6.99
CA LEU A 56 4.26 8.83 -7.47
C LEU A 56 3.10 8.46 -6.54
N ALA A 57 1.94 8.19 -7.11
CA ALA A 57 0.81 7.65 -6.35
C ALA A 57 0.88 6.11 -6.27
N TYR A 58 0.72 5.56 -5.06
CA TYR A 58 0.57 4.13 -4.83
C TYR A 58 -0.73 3.60 -5.43
N LEU A 59 -0.65 2.46 -6.12
CA LEU A 59 -1.80 1.73 -6.65
C LEU A 59 -1.52 0.22 -6.63
N SER A 60 -2.27 -0.54 -5.82
CA SER A 60 -2.21 -2.00 -5.88
C SER A 60 -3.01 -2.52 -7.08
N ILE A 61 -2.41 -3.41 -7.86
CA ILE A 61 -2.98 -3.95 -9.11
C ILE A 61 -3.21 -5.46 -9.11
N GLY A 62 -2.49 -6.19 -8.26
CA GLY A 62 -2.64 -7.64 -8.09
C GLY A 62 -3.48 -8.04 -6.88
N GLU A 63 -3.68 -7.11 -5.95
CA GLU A 63 -4.50 -7.31 -4.75
C GLU A 63 -5.35 -6.06 -4.50
N ALA A 64 -6.51 -6.23 -3.89
CA ALA A 64 -7.33 -5.10 -3.46
C ALA A 64 -7.09 -4.83 -1.97
N ASP A 65 -6.57 -3.65 -1.64
CA ASP A 65 -6.66 -3.11 -0.28
C ASP A 65 -7.99 -2.36 -0.14
N LEU A 66 -9.04 -3.11 0.21
CA LEU A 66 -10.40 -2.60 0.40
C LEU A 66 -10.55 -1.70 1.65
N GLY A 67 -9.48 -1.51 2.42
CA GLY A 67 -9.41 -0.62 3.57
C GLY A 67 -9.27 0.85 3.16
N ALA A 68 -8.29 1.54 3.75
CA ALA A 68 -8.13 2.99 3.59
C ALA A 68 -7.64 3.40 2.18
N ILE A 69 -6.92 2.52 1.48
CA ILE A 69 -6.20 2.90 0.26
C ILE A 69 -7.09 2.78 -0.99
N GLN A 70 -7.79 1.65 -1.18
CA GLN A 70 -8.68 1.43 -2.35
C GLN A 70 -10.12 1.06 -1.92
N PRO A 71 -10.82 1.90 -1.13
CA PRO A 71 -12.17 1.59 -0.65
C PRO A 71 -13.21 1.47 -1.78
N THR A 72 -12.93 2.08 -2.93
CA THR A 72 -13.80 2.10 -4.13
C THR A 72 -13.48 0.99 -5.13
N ALA A 73 -12.58 0.06 -4.80
CA ALA A 73 -12.25 -1.04 -5.70
C ALA A 73 -13.49 -1.95 -5.90
N PRO A 74 -13.67 -2.55 -7.09
CA PRO A 74 -14.76 -3.48 -7.33
C PRO A 74 -14.74 -4.64 -6.32
N ARG A 75 -15.92 -5.01 -5.84
CA ARG A 75 -16.13 -6.12 -4.90
C ARG A 75 -16.84 -7.31 -5.52
N ASP A 76 -16.85 -7.38 -6.86
CA ASP A 76 -17.50 -8.48 -7.57
C ASP A 76 -16.80 -9.80 -7.17
N PRO A 77 -17.51 -10.84 -6.73
CA PRO A 77 -16.93 -12.14 -6.43
C PRO A 77 -16.21 -12.81 -7.62
N ARG A 78 -16.45 -12.34 -8.85
CA ARG A 78 -15.72 -12.74 -10.05
C ARG A 78 -14.35 -12.06 -10.15
N ASP A 79 -14.21 -10.90 -9.52
CA ASP A 79 -12.95 -10.16 -9.40
C ASP A 79 -12.22 -10.48 -8.08
N SER A 80 -12.93 -11.08 -7.11
CA SER A 80 -12.46 -11.42 -5.77
C SER A 80 -12.41 -12.94 -5.61
N LEU A 81 -11.30 -13.54 -6.01
CA LEU A 81 -11.23 -14.98 -6.26
C LEU A 81 -11.06 -15.81 -4.98
N VAL A 82 -10.35 -15.26 -3.99
CA VAL A 82 -10.12 -15.87 -2.66
C VAL A 82 -9.87 -14.76 -1.63
N PRO A 83 -10.40 -14.86 -0.39
CA PRO A 83 -9.93 -13.99 0.69
C PRO A 83 -8.44 -14.26 0.94
N HIS A 84 -7.56 -13.28 0.68
CA HIS A 84 -6.15 -13.40 1.00
C HIS A 84 -5.88 -12.92 2.44
N ARG A 85 -4.71 -13.28 2.97
CA ARG A 85 -4.36 -13.05 4.38
C ARG A 85 -4.34 -11.57 4.71
N SER A 86 -4.73 -11.26 5.95
CA SER A 86 -4.64 -9.92 6.56
C SER A 86 -5.62 -8.84 6.04
N GLY A 87 -6.62 -9.21 5.24
CA GLY A 87 -7.68 -8.29 4.77
C GLY A 87 -7.54 -7.85 3.31
N GLN A 88 -6.50 -8.31 2.61
CA GLN A 88 -6.35 -8.19 1.16
C GLN A 88 -7.11 -9.32 0.47
N VAL A 89 -7.58 -9.08 -0.76
CA VAL A 89 -8.28 -10.10 -1.55
C VAL A 89 -7.47 -10.37 -2.81
N GLU A 90 -7.27 -11.65 -3.16
CA GLU A 90 -6.70 -12.04 -4.46
C GLU A 90 -7.62 -11.49 -5.55
N THR A 91 -7.10 -10.56 -6.36
CA THR A 91 -7.88 -9.97 -7.44
C THR A 91 -7.69 -10.76 -8.72
N ALA A 92 -8.78 -10.96 -9.47
CA ALA A 92 -8.70 -11.40 -10.85
C ALA A 92 -8.15 -10.25 -11.70
N PHE A 93 -6.83 -10.02 -11.65
CA PHE A 93 -6.22 -8.85 -12.29
C PHE A 93 -6.39 -8.83 -13.83
N TRP A 94 -6.74 -9.98 -14.42
CA TRP A 94 -7.12 -10.15 -15.81
C TRP A 94 -8.59 -9.78 -16.12
N SER A 95 -9.44 -9.58 -15.10
CA SER A 95 -10.85 -9.27 -15.30
C SER A 95 -11.04 -7.88 -15.88
N SER A 96 -11.87 -7.77 -16.92
CA SER A 96 -12.20 -6.49 -17.56
C SER A 96 -12.76 -5.45 -16.59
N ASN A 97 -13.49 -5.86 -15.55
CA ASN A 97 -14.04 -4.91 -14.57
C ASN A 97 -12.94 -4.32 -13.69
N TRP A 98 -12.03 -5.16 -13.21
CA TRP A 98 -10.85 -4.73 -12.45
C TRP A 98 -9.95 -3.82 -13.28
N GLN A 99 -9.63 -4.24 -14.50
CA GLN A 99 -8.81 -3.45 -15.42
C GLN A 99 -9.47 -2.10 -15.74
N ALA A 100 -10.77 -2.07 -16.04
CA ALA A 100 -11.48 -0.82 -16.29
C ALA A 100 -11.47 0.13 -15.07
N TRP A 101 -11.51 -0.41 -13.85
CA TRP A 101 -11.37 0.38 -12.64
C TRP A 101 -9.95 0.95 -12.50
N LEU A 102 -8.91 0.13 -12.68
CA LEU A 102 -7.52 0.58 -12.65
C LEU A 102 -7.24 1.65 -13.72
N MET A 103 -7.80 1.51 -14.92
CA MET A 103 -7.69 2.51 -15.99
C MET A 103 -8.29 3.86 -15.58
N ARG A 104 -9.44 3.86 -14.89
CA ARG A 104 -10.04 5.08 -14.34
C ARG A 104 -9.23 5.65 -13.19
N ALA A 105 -8.65 4.79 -12.34
CA ALA A 105 -7.77 5.20 -11.25
C ALA A 105 -6.53 5.90 -11.82
N VAL A 106 -5.81 5.28 -12.75
CA VAL A 106 -4.64 5.88 -13.42
C VAL A 106 -5.01 7.20 -14.13
N ALA A 107 -6.13 7.26 -14.85
CA ALA A 107 -6.59 8.50 -15.47
C ALA A 107 -6.84 9.62 -14.43
N THR A 108 -7.33 9.25 -13.24
CA THR A 108 -7.50 10.18 -12.12
C THR A 108 -6.15 10.67 -11.59
N LEU A 109 -5.17 9.79 -11.41
CA LEU A 109 -3.83 10.16 -10.94
C LEU A 109 -3.13 11.11 -11.92
N VAL A 110 -3.17 10.83 -13.23
CA VAL A 110 -2.64 11.73 -14.27
C VAL A 110 -3.32 13.11 -14.18
N ARG A 111 -4.64 13.11 -14.06
CA ARG A 111 -5.44 14.33 -13.96
C ARG A 111 -5.14 15.12 -12.68
N ASP A 112 -4.84 14.43 -11.59
CA ASP A 112 -4.65 15.04 -10.27
C ASP A 112 -3.24 15.63 -10.09
N GLY A 113 -2.34 15.37 -11.04
CA GLY A 113 -1.03 16.04 -11.15
C GLY A 113 0.15 15.23 -10.63
N TYR A 114 -0.02 13.92 -10.40
CA TYR A 114 1.11 13.04 -10.09
C TYR A 114 2.04 12.89 -11.31
N ASP A 115 3.35 12.77 -11.06
CA ASP A 115 4.33 12.49 -12.11
C ASP A 115 4.24 11.05 -12.61
N GLY A 116 3.68 10.17 -11.78
CA GLY A 116 3.57 8.77 -12.11
C GLY A 116 2.76 7.96 -11.11
N VAL A 117 2.78 6.66 -11.35
CA VAL A 117 2.14 5.65 -10.51
C VAL A 117 3.17 4.62 -10.07
N TYR A 118 3.07 4.17 -8.82
CA TYR A 118 3.76 3.00 -8.30
C TYR A 118 2.77 1.83 -8.24
N LEU A 119 3.03 0.78 -9.00
CA LEU A 119 2.19 -0.40 -9.16
C LEU A 119 2.63 -1.49 -8.18
N ASP A 120 1.81 -1.76 -7.17
CA ASP A 120 2.05 -2.82 -6.19
C ASP A 120 1.28 -4.10 -6.53
N GLY A 121 1.73 -5.24 -5.99
CA GLY A 121 1.11 -6.54 -6.22
C GLY A 121 1.42 -7.16 -7.57
N VAL A 122 2.46 -6.71 -8.28
CA VAL A 122 2.90 -7.31 -9.55
C VAL A 122 3.21 -8.80 -9.40
N GLU A 123 3.75 -9.22 -8.26
CA GLU A 123 4.08 -10.62 -7.98
C GLU A 123 2.87 -11.52 -7.72
N ALA A 124 1.65 -10.97 -7.62
CA ALA A 124 0.43 -11.77 -7.43
C ALA A 124 0.24 -12.84 -8.52
N CYS A 125 0.77 -12.60 -9.73
CA CYS A 125 0.80 -13.58 -10.82
C CYS A 125 1.50 -14.90 -10.44
N ARG A 126 2.44 -14.88 -9.48
CA ARG A 126 3.18 -16.06 -9.04
C ARG A 126 2.42 -16.93 -8.05
N THR A 127 1.43 -16.36 -7.38
CA THR A 127 0.70 -16.99 -6.27
C THR A 127 -0.79 -17.18 -6.58
N VAL A 128 -1.19 -17.08 -7.86
CA VAL A 128 -2.57 -17.30 -8.29
C VAL A 128 -3.07 -18.66 -7.81
N SER A 129 -4.25 -18.68 -7.20
CA SER A 129 -4.87 -19.90 -6.68
C SER A 129 -5.33 -20.84 -7.81
N GLU A 130 -5.65 -22.10 -7.50
CA GLU A 130 -6.22 -23.02 -8.49
C GLU A 130 -7.54 -22.49 -9.08
N ARG A 131 -8.39 -21.91 -8.23
CA ARG A 131 -9.61 -21.23 -8.66
C ARG A 131 -9.29 -20.04 -9.57
N GLY A 132 -8.27 -19.24 -9.23
CA GLY A 132 -7.82 -18.15 -10.07
C GLY A 132 -7.31 -18.63 -11.43
N ARG A 133 -6.52 -19.70 -11.48
CA ARG A 133 -6.07 -20.32 -12.75
C ARG A 133 -7.24 -20.78 -13.62
N ALA A 134 -8.26 -21.40 -13.03
CA ALA A 134 -9.46 -21.79 -13.77
C ALA A 134 -10.24 -20.59 -14.32
N ALA A 135 -10.37 -19.52 -13.53
CA ALA A 135 -11.02 -18.29 -13.96
C ALA A 135 -10.21 -17.54 -15.04
N LEU A 136 -8.88 -17.55 -14.95
CA LEU A 136 -7.98 -17.01 -15.96
C LEU A 136 -8.17 -17.76 -17.29
N ALA A 137 -8.13 -19.09 -17.27
CA ALA A 137 -8.37 -19.94 -18.44
C ALA A 137 -9.72 -19.63 -19.12
N ALA A 138 -10.78 -19.44 -18.33
CA ALA A 138 -12.10 -19.08 -18.84
C ALA A 138 -12.16 -17.70 -19.52
N SER A 139 -11.19 -16.80 -19.23
CA SER A 139 -11.05 -15.50 -19.90
C SER A 139 -10.26 -15.56 -21.22
N GLY A 140 -9.73 -16.74 -21.59
CA GLY A 140 -8.93 -16.92 -22.81
C GLY A 140 -7.42 -16.68 -22.63
N GLN A 141 -6.97 -16.44 -21.40
CA GLN A 141 -5.56 -16.35 -21.03
C GLN A 141 -5.21 -17.54 -20.12
N THR A 142 -3.99 -18.06 -20.18
CA THR A 142 -3.58 -19.23 -19.36
C THR A 142 -2.30 -18.99 -18.59
N ASP A 143 -1.55 -17.94 -18.92
CA ASP A 143 -0.35 -17.54 -18.21
C ASP A 143 -0.61 -16.29 -17.34
N PRO A 144 -0.62 -16.45 -15.99
CA PRO A 144 -0.72 -15.33 -15.08
C PRO A 144 0.35 -14.26 -15.26
N ALA A 145 1.58 -14.65 -15.64
CA ALA A 145 2.67 -13.71 -15.85
C ALA A 145 2.39 -12.85 -17.08
N ALA A 146 2.05 -13.47 -18.22
CA ALA A 146 1.60 -12.74 -19.41
C ALA A 146 0.40 -11.82 -19.12
N ALA A 147 -0.59 -12.29 -18.37
CA ALA A 147 -1.75 -11.49 -17.97
C ALA A 147 -1.37 -10.23 -17.17
N MET A 148 -0.40 -10.35 -16.26
CA MET A 148 0.10 -9.23 -15.46
C MET A 148 0.92 -8.25 -16.33
N ILE A 149 1.74 -8.78 -17.24
CA ILE A 149 2.52 -7.99 -18.20
C ILE A 149 1.57 -7.19 -19.11
N ASP A 150 0.50 -7.81 -19.61
CA ASP A 150 -0.51 -7.18 -20.43
C ASP A 150 -1.22 -6.06 -19.65
N LEU A 151 -1.57 -6.30 -18.39
CA LEU A 151 -2.16 -5.28 -17.50
C LEU A 151 -1.23 -4.07 -17.32
N VAL A 152 0.03 -4.30 -16.92
CA VAL A 152 1.00 -3.22 -16.68
C VAL A 152 1.25 -2.44 -17.97
N THR A 153 1.37 -3.13 -19.10
CA THR A 153 1.54 -2.51 -20.43
C THR A 153 0.34 -1.63 -20.79
N ALA A 154 -0.87 -2.13 -20.55
CA ALA A 154 -2.10 -1.40 -20.85
C ALA A 154 -2.24 -0.15 -19.95
N LEU A 155 -1.94 -0.26 -18.65
CA LEU A 155 -1.96 0.89 -17.73
C LEU A 155 -0.93 1.94 -18.13
N ALA A 156 0.28 1.52 -18.48
CA ALA A 156 1.33 2.41 -18.95
C ALA A 156 0.94 3.14 -20.24
N GLY A 157 0.38 2.42 -21.21
CA GLY A 157 -0.14 3.02 -22.45
C GLY A 157 -1.27 4.02 -22.19
N ALA A 158 -2.22 3.68 -21.33
CA ALA A 158 -3.34 4.55 -20.99
C ALA A 158 -2.91 5.82 -20.24
N ALA A 159 -1.90 5.72 -19.37
CA ALA A 159 -1.33 6.87 -18.68
C ALA A 159 -0.59 7.79 -19.66
N ARG A 160 0.30 7.22 -20.47
CA ARG A 160 1.14 7.97 -21.41
C ARG A 160 0.35 8.60 -22.56
N ALA A 161 -0.77 8.01 -22.95
CA ALA A 161 -1.72 8.63 -23.90
C ALA A 161 -2.32 9.95 -23.38
N ARG A 162 -2.35 10.16 -22.06
CA ARG A 162 -2.85 11.39 -21.42
C ARG A 162 -1.72 12.35 -21.03
N ASN A 163 -0.61 11.81 -20.56
CA ASN A 163 0.60 12.56 -20.26
C ASN A 163 1.82 11.73 -20.70
N PRO A 164 2.46 12.04 -21.84
CA PRO A 164 3.61 11.29 -22.35
C PRO A 164 4.80 11.20 -21.38
N ALA A 165 4.91 12.12 -20.42
CA ALA A 165 5.96 12.11 -19.41
C ALA A 165 5.63 11.24 -18.18
N PHE A 166 4.39 10.74 -18.06
CA PHE A 166 3.93 10.01 -16.88
C PHE A 166 4.73 8.72 -16.66
N LYS A 167 5.25 8.58 -15.44
CA LYS A 167 6.14 7.49 -15.03
C LYS A 167 5.35 6.31 -14.47
N VAL A 168 5.82 5.11 -14.79
CA VAL A 168 5.25 3.87 -14.26
C VAL A 168 6.34 3.13 -13.51
N TRP A 169 6.21 3.04 -12.19
CA TRP A 169 7.12 2.30 -11.34
C TRP A 169 6.45 1.03 -10.84
N ALA A 170 7.22 -0.02 -10.59
CA ALA A 170 6.70 -1.27 -10.04
C ALA A 170 7.28 -1.56 -8.65
N GLY A 171 6.47 -2.19 -7.81
CA GLY A 171 6.92 -2.87 -6.59
C GLY A 171 7.26 -4.32 -6.88
N ASN A 172 8.50 -4.72 -6.57
CA ASN A 172 9.03 -6.05 -6.85
C ASN A 172 8.81 -6.42 -8.34
N GLY A 173 8.52 -7.69 -8.66
CA GLY A 173 8.18 -8.11 -10.02
C GLY A 173 9.38 -8.24 -10.97
N GLU A 174 10.60 -8.30 -10.44
CA GLU A 174 11.84 -8.45 -11.22
C GLU A 174 11.86 -9.75 -12.05
N ALA A 175 11.07 -10.75 -11.65
CA ALA A 175 10.92 -11.99 -12.39
C ALA A 175 10.28 -11.80 -13.77
N LEU A 176 9.50 -10.72 -13.96
CA LEU A 176 8.86 -10.39 -15.24
C LEU A 176 9.76 -9.62 -16.20
N LEU A 177 10.94 -9.16 -15.74
CA LEU A 177 11.92 -8.45 -16.58
C LEU A 177 12.48 -9.33 -17.72
N GLY A 178 12.15 -10.62 -17.73
CA GLY A 178 12.33 -11.54 -18.86
C GLY A 178 11.67 -11.07 -20.16
N ASP A 179 10.53 -10.38 -20.07
CA ASP A 179 9.72 -9.92 -21.20
C ASP A 179 9.98 -8.42 -21.49
N ASP A 180 10.36 -8.11 -22.73
CA ASP A 180 10.69 -6.74 -23.13
C ASP A 180 9.48 -5.80 -23.07
N ARG A 181 8.24 -6.32 -23.17
CA ARG A 181 7.02 -5.51 -23.02
C ARG A 181 6.91 -4.97 -21.61
N TYR A 182 7.18 -5.80 -20.60
CA TYR A 182 7.20 -5.37 -19.20
C TYR A 182 8.35 -4.40 -18.93
N LEU A 183 9.56 -4.75 -19.39
CA LEU A 183 10.71 -3.87 -19.25
C LEU A 183 10.43 -2.50 -19.89
N ALA A 184 9.82 -2.43 -21.08
CA ALA A 184 9.47 -1.19 -21.75
C ALA A 184 8.33 -0.43 -21.05
N ALA A 185 7.40 -1.13 -20.39
CA ALA A 185 6.26 -0.53 -19.72
C ALA A 185 6.64 0.26 -18.46
N ILE A 186 7.69 -0.13 -17.73
CA ILE A 186 8.08 0.52 -16.47
C ILE A 186 9.30 1.45 -16.62
N ASP A 187 9.36 2.52 -15.84
CA ASP A 187 10.44 3.51 -15.78
C ASP A 187 11.40 3.25 -14.60
N GLY A 188 10.94 2.57 -13.55
CA GLY A 188 11.74 2.22 -12.39
C GLY A 188 11.08 1.15 -11.52
N LEU A 189 11.80 0.67 -10.52
CA LEU A 189 11.34 -0.42 -9.64
C LEU A 189 11.80 -0.20 -8.20
N PHE A 190 10.90 -0.40 -7.23
CA PHE A 190 11.31 -0.58 -5.84
C PHE A 190 11.35 -2.07 -5.53
N ARG A 191 12.48 -2.57 -5.00
CA ARG A 191 12.63 -3.95 -4.56
C ARG A 191 12.69 -4.01 -3.04
N GLU A 192 11.70 -4.64 -2.44
CA GLU A 192 11.67 -4.82 -0.99
C GLU A 192 12.52 -6.00 -0.54
N ASN A 193 13.21 -5.89 0.60
CA ASN A 193 13.87 -7.01 1.25
C ASN A 193 14.93 -7.70 0.36
N LEU A 194 15.77 -6.92 -0.34
CA LEU A 194 16.81 -7.42 -1.24
C LEU A 194 18.03 -7.93 -0.47
N TYR A 195 18.42 -7.18 0.56
CA TYR A 195 19.58 -7.45 1.40
C TYR A 195 19.21 -7.99 2.77
N TYR A 196 18.07 -7.55 3.32
CA TYR A 196 17.54 -8.02 4.59
C TYR A 196 16.11 -8.55 4.41
N THR A 197 15.68 -9.44 5.30
CA THR A 197 14.30 -9.91 5.35
C THR A 197 13.43 -8.85 6.03
N ALA A 198 12.10 -8.98 5.94
CA ALA A 198 11.19 -8.10 6.66
C ALA A 198 11.33 -8.18 8.20
N ALA A 199 12.03 -9.20 8.73
CA ALA A 199 12.36 -9.34 10.13
C ALA A 199 13.71 -8.67 10.51
N GLY A 200 14.40 -8.04 9.56
CA GLY A 200 15.70 -7.39 9.78
C GLY A 200 16.91 -8.35 9.78
N GLU A 201 16.73 -9.58 9.30
CA GLU A 201 17.80 -10.58 9.17
C GLU A 201 18.46 -10.50 7.80
N ARG A 202 19.75 -10.83 7.66
CA ARG A 202 20.40 -10.81 6.34
C ARG A 202 19.78 -11.86 5.41
N GLN A 203 19.54 -11.48 4.17
CA GLN A 203 19.15 -12.41 3.11
C GLN A 203 20.30 -13.38 2.79
N PRO A 204 20.00 -14.64 2.40
CA PRO A 204 21.00 -15.54 1.86
C PRO A 204 21.66 -14.93 0.62
N VAL A 205 22.99 -14.96 0.57
CA VAL A 205 23.78 -14.39 -0.54
C VAL A 205 23.30 -14.90 -1.92
N ALA A 206 22.92 -16.17 -2.01
CA ALA A 206 22.40 -16.74 -3.25
C ALA A 206 21.06 -16.12 -3.69
N ALA A 207 20.18 -15.78 -2.75
CA ALA A 207 18.90 -15.13 -3.02
C ALA A 207 19.11 -13.70 -3.51
N THR A 208 19.94 -12.91 -2.81
CA THR A 208 20.31 -11.55 -3.22
C THR A 208 20.95 -11.55 -4.61
N ARG A 209 21.94 -12.42 -4.86
CA ARG A 209 22.58 -12.54 -6.19
C ARG A 209 21.59 -12.91 -7.29
N LYS A 210 20.60 -13.76 -7.00
CA LYS A 210 19.57 -14.13 -7.98
C LYS A 210 18.69 -12.94 -8.34
N CYS A 211 18.26 -12.17 -7.35
CA CYS A 211 17.46 -10.97 -7.57
C CYS A 211 18.27 -9.90 -8.35
N LEU A 212 19.50 -9.62 -7.92
CA LEU A 212 20.40 -8.68 -8.61
C LEU A 212 20.59 -9.04 -10.09
N ARG A 213 20.76 -10.33 -10.43
CA ARG A 213 20.87 -10.75 -11.84
C ARG A 213 19.65 -10.40 -12.70
N LEU A 214 18.44 -10.43 -12.12
CA LEU A 214 17.23 -10.03 -12.83
C LEU A 214 17.18 -8.50 -12.98
N LEU A 215 17.51 -7.77 -11.91
CA LEU A 215 17.53 -6.30 -11.88
C LEU A 215 18.58 -5.71 -12.83
N GLN A 216 19.64 -6.45 -13.18
CA GLN A 216 20.63 -6.01 -14.16
C GLN A 216 20.01 -5.62 -15.51
N ARG A 217 18.88 -6.20 -15.93
CA ARG A 217 18.20 -5.75 -17.17
C ARG A 217 17.69 -4.31 -17.07
N MET A 218 17.19 -3.89 -15.90
CA MET A 218 16.76 -2.51 -15.69
C MET A 218 17.96 -1.56 -15.67
N LEU A 219 19.00 -1.90 -14.92
CA LEU A 219 20.21 -1.08 -14.82
C LEU A 219 20.90 -0.92 -16.18
N ALA A 220 21.02 -2.00 -16.95
CA ALA A 220 21.58 -1.96 -18.30
C ALA A 220 20.71 -1.14 -19.28
N ALA A 221 19.40 -1.05 -19.03
CA ALA A 221 18.48 -0.17 -19.77
C ALA A 221 18.46 1.28 -19.26
N GLY A 222 19.33 1.64 -18.30
CA GLY A 222 19.39 2.98 -17.71
C GLY A 222 18.19 3.33 -16.83
N LYS A 223 17.49 2.32 -16.29
CA LYS A 223 16.31 2.48 -15.44
C LYS A 223 16.68 2.36 -13.97
N ASP A 224 16.04 3.18 -13.15
CA ASP A 224 16.31 3.25 -11.73
C ASP A 224 15.72 2.03 -10.99
N VAL A 225 16.48 1.55 -10.01
CA VAL A 225 16.04 0.52 -9.07
C VAL A 225 16.37 0.98 -7.66
N ILE A 226 15.41 0.91 -6.75
CA ILE A 226 15.53 1.36 -5.36
C ILE A 226 15.29 0.18 -4.43
N ALA A 227 16.25 -0.16 -3.57
CA ALA A 227 16.07 -1.17 -2.54
C ALA A 227 15.31 -0.58 -1.34
N ILE A 228 14.18 -1.17 -0.94
CA ILE A 228 13.50 -0.85 0.32
C ILE A 228 13.89 -1.89 1.36
N GLU A 229 14.49 -1.46 2.46
CA GLU A 229 14.95 -2.36 3.50
C GLU A 229 14.34 -2.00 4.86
N GLN A 230 13.88 -3.01 5.58
CA GLN A 230 13.37 -2.88 6.94
C GLN A 230 14.46 -3.35 7.91
N VAL A 231 15.27 -2.41 8.40
CA VAL A 231 16.41 -2.72 9.28
C VAL A 231 16.44 -1.82 10.51
N GLY A 232 17.18 -2.24 11.54
CA GLY A 232 17.31 -1.53 12.80
C GLY A 232 18.76 -1.21 13.13
N GLY A 233 19.01 0.00 13.62
CA GLY A 233 20.32 0.43 14.10
C GLY A 233 21.28 0.88 12.99
N ALA A 234 22.20 1.78 13.37
CA ALA A 234 23.08 2.48 12.43
C ALA A 234 23.91 1.55 11.53
N ALA A 235 24.45 0.46 12.07
CA ALA A 235 25.30 -0.46 11.31
C ALA A 235 24.56 -1.16 10.17
N GLN A 236 23.30 -1.57 10.36
CA GLN A 236 22.51 -2.21 9.29
C GLN A 236 22.08 -1.17 8.25
N ILE A 237 21.73 0.04 8.68
CA ILE A 237 21.41 1.15 7.79
C ILE A 237 22.61 1.45 6.87
N ASP A 238 23.80 1.58 7.46
CA ASP A 238 25.00 1.88 6.69
C ASP A 238 25.36 0.78 5.69
N ASP A 239 25.19 -0.47 6.11
CA ASP A 239 25.39 -1.66 5.28
C ASP A 239 24.43 -1.68 4.09
N VAL A 240 23.12 -1.43 4.30
CA VAL A 240 22.13 -1.35 3.20
C VAL A 240 22.55 -0.32 2.14
N HIS A 241 22.89 0.89 2.56
CA HIS A 241 23.29 1.96 1.65
C HIS A 241 24.59 1.60 0.91
N ALA A 242 25.59 1.04 1.60
CA ALA A 242 26.84 0.64 0.98
C ALA A 242 26.64 -0.51 -0.03
N GLN A 243 25.75 -1.46 0.27
CA GLN A 243 25.41 -2.54 -0.65
C GLN A 243 24.65 -2.03 -1.88
N ALA A 244 23.65 -1.17 -1.69
CA ALA A 244 22.90 -0.55 -2.77
C ALA A 244 23.83 0.26 -3.70
N GLU A 245 24.71 1.09 -3.13
CA GLU A 245 25.69 1.88 -3.89
C GLU A 245 26.63 0.98 -4.71
N ARG A 246 27.19 -0.06 -4.09
CA ARG A 246 28.04 -1.06 -4.77
C ARG A 246 27.32 -1.70 -5.95
N ASP A 247 26.03 -1.98 -5.79
CA ASP A 247 25.22 -2.70 -6.77
C ASP A 247 24.54 -1.74 -7.79
N GLY A 248 24.80 -0.43 -7.70
CA GLY A 248 24.28 0.59 -8.61
C GLY A 248 22.81 0.96 -8.37
N LEU A 249 22.29 0.68 -7.17
CA LEU A 249 20.90 0.87 -6.77
C LEU A 249 20.73 2.11 -5.88
N GLY A 250 19.54 2.68 -5.93
CA GLY A 250 19.03 3.53 -4.86
C GLY A 250 18.69 2.72 -3.61
N SER A 251 18.43 3.42 -2.51
CA SER A 251 18.03 2.77 -1.26
C SER A 251 17.09 3.65 -0.44
N TYR A 252 16.15 2.99 0.25
CA TYR A 252 15.27 3.57 1.25
C TYR A 252 15.20 2.62 2.44
N VAL A 253 15.40 3.14 3.65
CA VAL A 253 15.36 2.32 4.87
C VAL A 253 14.19 2.74 5.73
N THR A 254 13.42 1.74 6.17
CA THR A 254 12.29 1.92 7.09
C THR A 254 12.56 1.15 8.38
N ARG A 255 11.82 1.49 9.44
CA ARG A 255 11.82 0.69 10.67
C ARG A 255 11.20 -0.68 10.39
N ILE A 256 11.67 -1.69 11.12
CA ILE A 256 11.07 -3.04 11.14
C ILE A 256 9.63 -2.90 11.60
N LYS A 257 8.67 -3.31 10.75
CA LYS A 257 7.26 -3.34 11.14
C LYS A 257 7.06 -4.39 12.24
N PRO A 258 6.43 -4.04 13.38
CA PRO A 258 6.08 -5.07 14.35
C PRO A 258 5.15 -6.10 13.71
N ALA A 259 5.38 -7.38 13.99
CA ALA A 259 4.56 -8.45 13.43
C ALA A 259 3.08 -8.20 13.74
N ARG A 260 2.25 -8.16 12.69
CA ARG A 260 0.80 -8.04 12.87
C ARG A 260 0.31 -9.29 13.62
N PRO A 261 -0.40 -9.17 14.75
CA PRO A 261 -0.92 -10.34 15.45
C PRO A 261 -1.83 -11.12 14.50
N ALA A 262 -1.69 -12.44 14.49
CA ALA A 262 -2.57 -13.33 13.73
C ALA A 262 -4.03 -13.03 14.11
N PRO A 263 -4.97 -12.96 13.14
CA PRO A 263 -6.37 -12.81 13.48
C PRO A 263 -6.79 -13.96 14.39
N ALA A 264 -7.51 -13.64 15.47
CA ALA A 264 -8.10 -14.65 16.34
C ALA A 264 -8.90 -15.62 15.47
N ALA A 265 -8.71 -16.93 15.69
CA ALA A 265 -9.50 -17.95 15.04
C ALA A 265 -10.99 -17.59 15.20
N PRO A 266 -11.82 -17.74 14.15
CA PRO A 266 -13.25 -17.44 14.28
C PRO A 266 -13.78 -18.23 15.46
N ALA A 267 -14.42 -17.53 16.41
CA ALA A 267 -15.11 -18.17 17.51
C ALA A 267 -15.99 -19.26 16.89
N ARG A 268 -15.78 -20.52 17.31
CA ARG A 268 -16.67 -21.61 16.91
C ARG A 268 -18.08 -21.13 17.24
N LEU A 269 -18.88 -20.89 16.20
CA LEU A 269 -20.30 -20.69 16.37
C LEU A 269 -20.77 -21.93 17.13
N ALA A 270 -21.15 -21.78 18.39
CA ALA A 270 -21.64 -22.88 19.19
C ALA A 270 -22.76 -23.53 18.38
N ALA A 271 -22.59 -24.81 18.07
CA ALA A 271 -23.55 -25.56 17.30
C ALA A 271 -24.92 -25.36 17.96
N ALA A 272 -25.88 -24.84 17.20
CA ALA A 272 -27.27 -24.78 17.63
C ALA A 272 -27.67 -26.18 18.13
N PRO A 273 -28.36 -26.29 19.28
CA PRO A 273 -28.73 -27.59 19.82
C PRO A 273 -29.58 -28.34 18.77
N LYS A 274 -29.14 -29.56 18.43
CA LYS A 274 -29.87 -30.46 17.54
C LYS A 274 -31.30 -30.61 18.06
N ARG A 275 -32.26 -30.13 17.27
CA ARG A 275 -33.68 -30.44 17.47
C ARG A 275 -33.85 -31.95 17.32
N ALA A 276 -34.35 -32.62 18.35
CA ALA A 276 -34.65 -34.04 18.32
C ALA A 276 -35.65 -34.36 17.18
N PRO A 277 -35.53 -35.51 16.51
CA PRO A 277 -36.48 -35.90 15.47
C PRO A 277 -37.87 -36.14 16.10
N ALA A 278 -38.88 -35.45 15.57
CA ALA A 278 -40.27 -35.69 15.94
C ALA A 278 -40.69 -37.08 15.45
N ALA A 279 -41.17 -37.91 16.38
CA ALA A 279 -41.74 -39.22 16.10
C ALA A 279 -43.05 -39.07 15.29
N ALA A 280 -43.27 -40.01 14.37
CA ALA A 280 -44.47 -40.10 13.54
C ALA A 280 -45.75 -40.27 14.41
N PRO A 281 -46.87 -39.61 14.06
CA PRO A 281 -48.11 -39.78 14.81
C PRO A 281 -48.86 -41.03 14.36
N ALA A 282 -49.25 -41.86 15.32
CA ALA A 282 -50.32 -42.83 15.18
C ALA A 282 -51.69 -42.11 15.23
N ARG A 283 -52.63 -42.54 14.38
CA ARG A 283 -54.08 -42.25 14.49
C ARG A 283 -54.74 -43.33 15.38
N PRO A 284 -56.01 -43.19 15.82
CA PRO A 284 -56.90 -42.01 15.95
C PRO A 284 -57.63 -41.92 17.32
N SER A 285 -58.31 -40.82 17.62
CA SER A 285 -59.68 -40.85 18.19
C SER A 285 -60.35 -39.47 18.16
N ALA A 286 -61.69 -39.50 18.13
CA ALA A 286 -62.66 -38.43 17.91
C ALA A 286 -62.68 -37.32 18.97
N ALA A 287 -63.00 -36.08 18.57
CA ALA A 287 -64.27 -35.40 18.88
C ALA A 287 -64.21 -33.87 18.71
N ALA A 288 -65.27 -33.35 18.07
CA ALA A 288 -65.95 -32.07 18.29
C ALA A 288 -65.23 -30.70 18.11
N ALA A 289 -65.62 -30.04 17.01
CA ALA A 289 -66.27 -28.72 16.93
C ALA A 289 -65.60 -27.44 17.46
N GLY A 290 -65.54 -26.42 16.58
CA GLY A 290 -65.87 -25.04 16.94
C GLY A 290 -64.91 -23.93 16.50
N ALA A 291 -65.37 -23.10 15.54
CA ALA A 291 -65.17 -21.65 15.38
C ALA A 291 -63.74 -21.03 15.28
N GLY A 292 -63.49 -20.24 14.21
CA GLY A 292 -62.39 -19.25 14.12
C GLY A 292 -62.76 -17.92 14.81
N PRO A 293 -62.21 -16.74 14.42
CA PRO A 293 -60.95 -16.36 13.76
C PRO A 293 -60.15 -15.28 14.55
N GLY A 294 -58.98 -14.81 14.08
CA GLY A 294 -58.40 -13.54 14.57
C GLY A 294 -56.92 -13.31 14.26
N ALA A 295 -56.61 -12.33 13.40
CA ALA A 295 -55.26 -11.81 13.17
C ALA A 295 -54.88 -10.76 14.24
N PRO A 296 -53.60 -10.66 14.66
CA PRO A 296 -53.17 -9.61 15.59
C PRO A 296 -52.83 -8.28 14.89
N PRO A 297 -52.97 -7.13 15.59
CA PRO A 297 -52.93 -5.79 15.01
C PRO A 297 -51.52 -5.22 14.81
N ARG A 298 -51.40 -4.22 13.92
CA ARG A 298 -50.19 -3.40 13.74
C ARG A 298 -50.09 -2.29 14.80
N PRO A 299 -48.89 -1.94 15.29
CA PRO A 299 -48.68 -0.92 16.31
C PRO A 299 -48.87 0.52 15.78
N THR A 300 -49.23 1.42 16.69
CA THR A 300 -49.67 2.81 16.47
C THR A 300 -48.51 3.83 16.55
N PRO A 301 -48.72 5.10 16.13
CA PRO A 301 -47.65 6.09 15.92
C PRO A 301 -46.93 6.59 17.20
N ARG A 302 -47.35 6.18 18.39
CA ARG A 302 -46.77 6.64 19.67
C ARG A 302 -45.49 5.87 20.06
N ASP A 303 -45.28 4.69 19.49
CA ASP A 303 -44.06 3.88 19.71
C ASP A 303 -42.83 4.39 18.90
N ARG A 304 -43.02 5.38 18.02
CA ARG A 304 -41.96 5.95 17.17
C ARG A 304 -41.24 7.17 17.77
N GLN A 305 -41.70 7.74 18.88
CA GLN A 305 -41.10 8.95 19.46
C GLN A 305 -40.31 8.75 20.77
N GLN A 306 -40.27 7.53 21.32
CA GLN A 306 -39.43 7.21 22.49
C GLN A 306 -38.09 6.53 22.17
N LEU A 307 -37.82 6.22 20.89
CA LEU A 307 -36.57 5.60 20.41
C LEU A 307 -35.56 6.60 19.79
N ALA A 308 -35.81 7.91 19.91
CA ALA A 308 -34.99 8.97 19.28
C ALA A 308 -34.22 9.87 20.28
N ALA A 309 -34.23 9.55 21.58
CA ALA A 309 -33.63 10.42 22.61
C ALA A 309 -32.48 9.81 23.43
N GLU A 310 -32.05 8.58 23.14
CA GLU A 310 -30.87 7.97 23.78
C GLU A 310 -29.85 7.59 22.71
N GLY A 311 -29.01 8.56 22.34
CA GLY A 311 -27.85 8.31 21.51
C GLY A 311 -26.82 7.44 22.25
N PRO A 312 -26.16 6.47 21.61
CA PRO A 312 -25.13 5.69 22.27
C PRO A 312 -23.96 6.60 22.64
N ARG A 313 -23.73 6.77 23.94
CA ARG A 313 -22.48 7.27 24.51
C ARG A 313 -21.39 6.26 24.15
N ASN A 314 -20.60 6.57 23.13
CA ASN A 314 -19.41 5.79 22.80
C ASN A 314 -18.42 5.90 23.97
N PRO A 315 -17.95 4.79 24.57
CA PRO A 315 -16.81 4.84 25.46
C PRO A 315 -15.59 5.29 24.64
N ALA A 316 -14.80 6.22 25.19
CA ALA A 316 -13.57 6.71 24.60
C ALA A 316 -12.72 5.54 24.10
N VAL A 317 -12.56 5.44 22.79
CA VAL A 317 -11.55 4.58 22.18
C VAL A 317 -10.20 5.19 22.53
N PRO A 318 -9.29 4.47 23.23
CA PRO A 318 -7.93 4.96 23.43
C PRO A 318 -7.32 5.17 22.04
N SER A 319 -6.75 6.34 21.80
CA SER A 319 -5.99 6.61 20.58
C SER A 319 -4.95 5.50 20.41
N ALA A 320 -5.16 4.63 19.42
CA ALA A 320 -4.13 3.70 19.00
C ALA A 320 -2.94 4.56 18.55
N GLY A 321 -1.87 4.52 19.34
CA GLY A 321 -0.65 5.26 19.08
C GLY A 321 -0.19 4.99 17.65
N SER A 322 0.07 6.07 16.94
CA SER A 322 0.62 6.12 15.60
C SER A 322 1.77 5.11 15.43
N LEU A 323 1.54 4.05 14.66
CA LEU A 323 2.53 3.04 14.30
C LEU A 323 3.23 3.33 12.96
N ASP A 324 2.95 4.46 12.32
CA ASP A 324 3.56 4.86 11.03
C ASP A 324 3.96 6.35 10.95
N ALA A 325 3.92 7.11 12.05
CA ALA A 325 4.47 8.46 12.00
C ALA A 325 6.00 8.39 11.85
N PHE A 326 6.44 8.60 10.61
CA PHE A 326 7.58 9.47 10.36
C PHE A 326 7.37 10.73 11.21
N ASN A 327 8.10 10.85 12.30
CA ASN A 327 8.06 12.05 13.11
C ASN A 327 9.03 13.03 12.45
N PHE A 328 8.59 13.63 11.34
CA PHE A 328 9.29 14.78 10.77
C PHE A 328 9.33 15.83 11.86
N ARG A 329 10.46 15.92 12.54
CA ARG A 329 10.69 16.97 13.52
C ARG A 329 10.60 18.28 12.78
N PRO A 330 9.59 19.13 13.05
CA PRO A 330 9.42 20.40 12.35
C PRO A 330 10.71 21.22 12.39
N GLU A 331 11.50 21.09 13.46
CA GLU A 331 12.77 21.77 13.67
C GLU A 331 13.84 21.38 12.63
N LEU A 332 13.86 20.12 12.17
CA LEU A 332 14.81 19.63 11.16
C LEU A 332 14.41 20.07 9.74
N VAL A 333 13.10 20.09 9.46
CA VAL A 333 12.54 20.56 8.18
C VAL A 333 12.67 22.08 8.05
N GLU A 334 12.40 22.80 9.12
CA GLU A 334 12.50 24.25 9.16
C GLU A 334 13.97 24.73 9.06
N ALA A 335 14.92 24.01 9.66
CA ALA A 335 16.35 24.30 9.51
C ALA A 335 16.83 24.15 8.05
N LEU A 336 16.30 23.19 7.29
CA LEU A 336 16.60 23.03 5.85
C LEU A 336 15.95 24.15 5.03
N ALA A 337 14.67 24.45 5.28
CA ALA A 337 13.93 25.48 4.56
C ALA A 337 14.40 26.92 4.89
N GLN A 338 14.99 27.17 6.06
CA GLN A 338 15.59 28.46 6.44
C GLN A 338 16.96 28.67 5.80
N ARG A 339 17.70 27.59 5.50
CA ARG A 339 19.00 27.66 4.81
C ARG A 339 18.86 27.93 3.31
N GLU A 340 17.87 27.35 2.63
CA GLU A 340 17.52 27.75 1.26
C GLU A 340 17.14 29.24 1.17
N ARG A 341 16.72 29.82 2.31
CA ARG A 341 16.39 31.24 2.48
C ARG A 341 17.51 32.07 3.14
N GLY A 342 18.68 31.49 3.40
CA GLY A 342 19.86 32.21 3.92
C GLY A 342 19.77 32.73 5.36
N ALA A 343 18.85 32.25 6.20
CA ALA A 343 18.67 32.73 7.58
C ALA A 343 19.35 31.81 8.61
N ALA A 344 20.14 32.41 9.52
CA ALA A 344 20.85 31.69 10.59
C ALA A 344 20.15 31.88 11.95
N SER A 345 19.53 30.81 12.47
CA SER A 345 19.48 30.38 13.89
C SER A 345 18.18 29.60 14.19
N ALA A 346 18.27 28.33 14.56
CA ALA A 346 17.15 27.54 15.10
C ALA A 346 17.60 26.73 16.35
N PRO A 347 16.69 26.37 17.27
CA PRO A 347 17.03 25.70 18.53
C PRO A 347 17.29 24.19 18.37
N ARG A 348 18.14 23.63 19.26
CA ARG A 348 18.66 22.25 19.19
C ARG A 348 17.73 21.20 19.82
N PRO A 349 17.52 20.03 19.18
CA PRO A 349 16.85 18.89 19.82
C PRO A 349 17.80 18.03 20.69
N ALA A 350 17.24 17.35 21.69
CA ALA A 350 17.97 16.49 22.62
C ALA A 350 18.58 15.23 21.97
N ARG A 351 19.84 14.94 22.35
CA ARG A 351 20.81 14.01 21.71
C ARG A 351 20.34 12.55 21.58
N ASP A 352 19.58 12.03 22.54
CA ASP A 352 19.20 10.60 22.58
C ASP A 352 18.02 10.26 21.66
N ALA A 353 17.25 11.25 21.22
CA ALA A 353 16.08 11.05 20.38
C ALA A 353 16.35 11.37 18.89
N ALA A 354 17.55 11.82 18.55
CA ALA A 354 18.03 12.05 17.18
C ALA A 354 18.61 10.78 16.53
N LEU A 355 19.05 9.80 17.34
CA LEU A 355 19.70 8.57 16.87
C LEU A 355 18.72 7.42 16.54
N SER A 356 17.41 7.64 16.68
CA SER A 356 16.38 6.61 16.48
C SER A 356 15.40 6.93 15.34
N ASP A 357 15.51 8.10 14.71
CA ASP A 357 14.69 8.50 13.56
C ASP A 357 15.41 8.17 12.23
N PRO A 358 14.84 7.31 11.37
CA PRO A 358 15.44 6.98 10.07
C PRO A 358 15.74 8.21 9.20
N MET A 359 14.94 9.28 9.30
CA MET A 359 15.20 10.54 8.59
C MET A 359 16.46 11.23 9.12
N ALA A 360 16.60 11.31 10.45
CA ALA A 360 17.76 11.93 11.08
C ALA A 360 19.06 11.18 10.73
N LEU A 361 19.03 9.85 10.71
CA LEU A 361 20.18 9.02 10.31
C LEU A 361 20.50 9.16 8.81
N TYR A 362 19.47 9.24 7.96
CA TYR A 362 19.62 9.45 6.53
C TYR A 362 20.19 10.86 6.20
N LEU A 363 19.67 11.90 6.86
CA LEU A 363 20.16 13.27 6.74
C LEU A 363 21.57 13.44 7.33
N GLN A 364 21.91 12.76 8.42
CA GLN A 364 23.26 12.80 9.00
C GLN A 364 24.31 12.23 8.05
N ARG A 365 23.97 11.22 7.24
CA ARG A 365 24.86 10.67 6.22
C ARG A 365 24.97 11.56 4.98
N LEU A 366 23.86 12.12 4.49
CA LEU A 366 23.87 13.04 3.34
C LEU A 366 24.58 14.36 3.64
N CYS A 367 24.43 14.87 4.87
CA CYS A 367 24.96 16.17 5.26
C CYS A 367 26.30 16.11 6.02
N GLY A 368 26.76 14.92 6.39
CA GLY A 368 27.95 14.70 7.23
C GLY A 368 27.65 14.82 8.73
N ALA A 369 28.38 14.05 9.55
CA ALA A 369 28.20 14.03 11.01
C ALA A 369 28.53 15.38 11.69
N ASP A 370 29.30 16.24 11.04
CA ASP A 370 29.67 17.59 11.50
C ASP A 370 28.65 18.66 11.10
N HIS A 371 27.53 18.27 10.48
CA HIS A 371 26.49 19.21 10.07
C HIS A 371 25.87 19.90 11.31
N PRO A 372 25.66 21.22 11.31
CA PRO A 372 25.24 21.97 12.50
C PRO A 372 23.87 21.57 13.08
N ALA A 373 23.04 20.83 12.33
CA ALA A 373 21.82 20.20 12.86
C ALA A 373 22.11 19.02 13.81
N PHE A 374 23.34 18.48 13.80
CA PHE A 374 23.82 17.33 14.56
C PHE A 374 25.08 17.63 15.42
N ALA A 375 25.71 18.78 15.24
CA ALA A 375 26.86 19.22 16.03
C ALA A 375 26.41 19.79 17.40
N ALA A 376 26.99 19.22 18.46
CA ALA A 376 26.64 19.33 19.89
C ALA A 376 26.30 20.73 20.42
#